data_AF-A0A2E8X8E5-F1
#
_entry.id   AF-A0A2E8X8E5-F1
#
_cell.length_a   1.000
_cell.length_b   1.000
_cell.length_c   1.000
_cell.angle_alpha   90.00
_cell.angle_beta   90.00
_cell.angle_gamma   90.00
#
_symmetry.space_group_name_H-M   'P 1'
#
loop_
_entity.id
_entity.type
_entity.pdbx_description
1 polymer ?
#
loop_
_entity_poly.entity_id
_entity_poly.type
_entity_poly.pdbx_seq_one_letter_code
_entity_poly.pdbx_strand_id
1 'polypeptide(L)' 'MVKINGNEIRPGNVLEHNDGLWVAVKISHVKPGKGGAF' A
#
# COMPACT_ATOMS: atom_id res chain seq x y z
N MET A 1 0.77 -1.86 -14.62
CA MET A 1 0.79 -3.18 -13.92
C MET A 1 -0.60 -3.50 -13.34
N VAL A 2 -0.81 -4.67 -12.72
CA VAL A 2 -2.08 -5.00 -12.04
C VAL A 2 -2.30 -4.02 -10.88
N LYS A 3 -3.49 -3.41 -10.80
CA LYS A 3 -3.88 -2.58 -9.65
C LYS A 3 -4.15 -3.48 -8.46
N ILE A 4 -3.60 -3.12 -7.30
CA ILE A 4 -3.81 -3.82 -6.04
C ILE A 4 -4.47 -2.89 -5.03
N ASN A 5 -5.17 -3.44 -4.03
CA ASN A 5 -5.70 -2.63 -2.95
C ASN A 5 -4.59 -2.24 -1.96
N GLY A 6 -4.70 -1.07 -1.34
CA GLY A 6 -3.78 -0.61 -0.29
C GLY A 6 -3.64 -1.61 0.86
N ASN A 7 -4.72 -2.26 1.27
CA ASN A 7 -4.72 -3.27 2.33
C ASN A 7 -3.98 -4.59 1.97
N GLU A 8 -3.74 -4.83 0.68
CA GLU A 8 -3.04 -6.00 0.16
C GLU A 8 -1.53 -5.78 0.06
N ILE A 9 -1.04 -4.54 0.22
CA ILE A 9 0.39 -4.24 0.15
C ILE A 9 1.12 -4.98 1.29
N ARG A 10 2.28 -5.57 0.94
CA ARG A 10 3.23 -6.23 1.85
C ARG A 10 4.63 -5.65 1.67
N PRO A 11 5.51 -5.73 2.69
CA PRO A 11 6.91 -5.38 2.50
C PRO A 11 7.54 -6.21 1.38
N GLY A 12 8.34 -5.58 0.52
CA GLY A 12 8.95 -6.20 -0.65
C GLY A 12 8.13 -6.12 -1.94
N ASN A 13 6.84 -5.74 -1.88
CA ASN A 13 6.08 -5.47 -3.10
C ASN A 13 6.74 -4.33 -3.91
N VAL A 14 6.81 -4.52 -5.23
CA VAL A 14 7.20 -3.47 -6.18
C VAL A 14 5.92 -2.86 -6.76
N LEU A 15 5.77 -1.55 -6.64
CA LEU A 15 4.57 -0.80 -7.01
C LEU A 15 4.91 0.26 -8.05
N GLU A 16 4.08 0.35 -9.08
CA GLU A 16 4.10 1.46 -10.04
C GLU A 16 3.24 2.60 -9.49
N HIS A 17 3.84 3.76 -9.24
CA HIS A 17 3.14 4.95 -8.73
C HIS A 17 3.81 6.23 -9.22
N ASN A 18 3.00 7.16 -9.77
CA ASN A 18 3.44 8.43 -10.37
C ASN A 18 4.61 8.24 -11.35
N ASP A 19 4.44 7.34 -12.33
CA ASP A 19 5.44 6.99 -13.35
C ASP A 19 6.78 6.46 -12.81
N GLY A 20 6.83 6.09 -11.52
CA GLY A 20 7.99 5.51 -10.86
C GLY A 20 7.74 4.11 -10.31
N LEU A 21 8.82 3.33 -10.17
CA LEU A 21 8.80 2.05 -9.46
C LEU A 21 9.29 2.22 -8.03
N TRP A 22 8.50 1.74 -7.08
CA TRP A 22 8.74 1.86 -5.65
C TRP A 22 8.76 0.48 -5.01
N VAL A 23 9.61 0.30 -4.00
CA VAL A 23 9.59 -0.90 -3.15
C VAL A 23 8.96 -0.54 -1.82
N ALA A 24 7.93 -1.28 -1.41
CA ALA A 24 7.34 -1.15 -0.09
C ALA A 24 8.33 -1.67 0.98
N VAL A 25 9.08 -0.79 1.63
CA VAL A 25 10.08 -1.21 2.64
C VAL A 25 9.43 -1.52 3.99
N LYS A 26 8.42 -0.73 4.38
CA LYS A 26 7.66 -0.88 5.62
C LYS A 26 6.21 -0.47 5.37
N ILE A 27 5.29 -1.14 6.05
CA ILE A 27 3.85 -0.86 5.95
C ILE A 27 3.22 -0.83 7.35
N SER A 28 2.08 -0.16 7.48
CA SER A 28 1.24 -0.20 8.68
C SER A 28 -0.20 0.05 8.27
N HIS A 29 -1.08 -0.91 8.57
CA HIS A 29 -2.51 -0.80 8.30
C HIS A 29 -3.22 -0.37 9.58
N VAL A 30 -3.99 0.72 9.53
CA VAL A 30 -4.73 1.25 10.68
C VAL A 30 -6.22 1.33 10.34
N LYS A 31 -7.05 0.76 11.20
CA LYS A 31 -8.51 0.88 11.13
C LYS A 31 -9.04 1.57 12.39
N PRO A 32 -9.32 2.88 12.35
CA PRO A 32 -9.85 3.59 13.51
C PRO A 32 -11.31 3.18 13.76
N GLY A 33 -11.77 3.31 15.01
CA GLY A 33 -13.14 2.93 15.39
C GLY A 33 -14.22 3.75 14.69
N LYS A 34 -14.00 5.06 14.53
CA LYS A 34 -14.87 5.97 13.77
C LYS A 34 -14.02 6.75 12.76
N GLY A 35 -13.73 6.14 11.61
CA GLY A 35 -12.99 6.76 10.50
C GLY A 35 -12.66 5.75 9.40
N GLY A 36 -12.20 6.26 8.24
CA GLY A 36 -11.69 5.42 7.16
C GLY A 36 -10.38 4.73 7.55
N ALA A 37 -10.16 3.53 7.03
CA ALA A 37 -8.87 2.84 7.17
C ALA A 37 -7.80 3.53 6.31
N PHE A 38 -6.56 3.47 6.76
CA PHE A 38 -5.38 4.01 6.06
C PHE A 38 -4.14 3.15 6.30
#